data_AF-A0A1F4KH91-F1
#
_entry.id   AF-A0A1F4KH91-F1
#
_cell.length_a   1.000
_cell.length_b   1.000
_cell.length_c   1.000
_cell.angle_alpha   90.00
_cell.angle_beta   90.00
_cell.angle_gamma   90.00
#
_symmetry.space_group_name_H-M   'P 1'
#
loop_
_entity.id
_entity.type
_entity.pdbx_description
1 polymer ?
#
loop_
_entity_poly.entity_id
_entity_poly.type
_entity_poly.pdbx_seq_one_letter_code
_entity_poly.pdbx_strand_id
1 'polypeptide(L)'
;MMDFRRMALVGFLLLATAASAKLPVRNMTVELRVVAQTETADVVVRTQPVQEHDLEIQKVFVMNGERAQVKLNRSMPLQWVKTAVSRTSSSTTAAGDVSSAQGKGVENAITWVDAGQGLAVQVRWPGGKQPAVVEVEVDTTAAETPAGHPLPSQARSRFATTVAVPMGEWSTIAVTGRRAAPAQPGVYSTRTVEADAAQLVQIRVLAP
;
A
#
# COMPACT_ATOMS: atom_id res chain seq x y z
N MET A 1 -33.34 -4.29 79.51
CA MET A 1 -31.94 -4.03 79.12
C MET A 1 -31.72 -4.76 77.81
N MET A 2 -31.86 -4.07 76.66
CA MET A 2 -30.77 -3.45 75.89
C MET A 2 -29.85 -4.54 75.29
N ASP A 3 -29.66 -4.69 73.97
CA ASP A 3 -29.48 -3.66 72.95
C ASP A 3 -29.80 -4.11 71.51
N PHE A 4 -30.25 -3.12 70.73
CA PHE A 4 -30.39 -3.10 69.27
C PHE A 4 -29.07 -2.67 68.61
N ARG A 5 -28.57 -3.41 67.61
CA ARG A 5 -27.61 -2.90 66.59
C ARG A 5 -27.66 -3.84 65.37
N ARG A 6 -28.59 -3.66 64.43
CA ARG A 6 -28.49 -2.78 63.24
C ARG A 6 -27.11 -2.77 62.59
N MET A 7 -26.92 -3.59 61.55
CA MET A 7 -26.08 -3.24 60.40
C MET A 7 -26.76 -3.75 59.13
N ALA A 8 -27.43 -2.83 58.43
CA ALA A 8 -27.96 -3.04 57.10
C ALA A 8 -26.82 -2.82 56.09
N LEU A 9 -26.49 -3.86 55.32
CA LEU A 9 -25.57 -3.79 54.19
C LEU A 9 -26.37 -3.35 52.96
N VAL A 10 -26.32 -2.05 52.64
CA VAL A 10 -26.93 -1.51 51.41
C VAL A 10 -25.94 -1.72 50.27
N GLY A 11 -26.19 -2.74 49.44
CA GLY A 11 -25.47 -2.96 48.20
C GLY A 11 -25.97 -2.01 47.11
N PHE A 12 -25.19 -0.97 46.82
CA PHE A 12 -25.46 -0.05 45.71
C PHE A 12 -24.97 -0.70 44.40
N LEU A 13 -25.88 -1.36 43.68
CA LEU A 13 -25.65 -1.87 42.34
C LEU A 13 -25.57 -0.67 41.38
N LEU A 14 -24.35 -0.22 41.08
CA LEU A 14 -24.07 0.69 39.97
C LEU A 14 -24.35 -0.04 38.66
N LEU A 15 -25.61 0.00 38.20
CA LEU A 15 -25.93 -0.29 36.81
C LEU A 15 -25.29 0.83 35.97
N ALA A 16 -24.11 0.56 35.43
CA ALA A 16 -23.52 1.37 34.38
C ALA A 16 -24.42 1.24 33.14
N THR A 17 -25.31 2.21 32.95
CA THR A 17 -26.01 2.40 31.69
C THR A 17 -24.97 2.79 30.64
N ALA A 18 -24.60 1.84 29.79
CA ALA A 18 -23.87 2.13 28.56
C ALA A 18 -24.79 2.98 27.66
N ALA A 19 -24.77 4.29 27.88
CA ALA A 19 -25.39 5.23 26.98
C ALA A 19 -24.66 5.09 25.64
N SER A 20 -25.34 4.50 24.64
CA SER A 20 -24.90 4.56 23.24
C SER A 20 -24.90 6.03 22.83
N ALA A 21 -23.76 6.70 23.05
CA ALA A 21 -23.56 8.06 22.63
C ALA A 21 -23.78 8.12 21.12
N LYS A 22 -24.83 8.85 20.71
CA LYS A 22 -25.15 9.05 19.30
C LYS A 22 -23.95 9.73 18.64
N LEU A 23 -23.39 9.10 17.61
CA LEU A 23 -22.25 9.66 16.88
C LEU A 23 -22.62 11.05 16.33
N PRO A 24 -21.76 12.07 16.49
CA PRO A 24 -21.98 13.37 15.88
C PRO A 24 -22.06 13.24 14.35
N VAL A 25 -23.20 13.57 13.76
CA VAL A 25 -23.41 13.51 12.30
C VAL A 25 -22.67 14.68 11.65
N ARG A 26 -21.43 14.42 11.23
CA ARG A 26 -20.47 15.44 10.77
C ARG A 26 -19.59 14.86 9.66
N ASN A 27 -19.20 15.70 8.69
CA ASN A 27 -18.26 15.31 7.65
C ASN A 27 -16.83 15.32 8.21
N MET A 28 -16.16 14.17 8.15
CA MET A 28 -14.77 14.02 8.53
C MET A 28 -13.90 13.96 7.27
N THR A 29 -12.68 14.47 7.37
CA THR A 29 -11.69 14.31 6.31
C THR A 29 -10.73 13.21 6.71
N VAL A 30 -10.60 12.21 5.86
CA VAL A 30 -9.58 11.16 5.96
C VAL A 30 -8.51 11.45 4.93
N GLU A 31 -7.26 11.47 5.38
CA GLU A 31 -6.11 11.57 4.51
C GLU A 31 -5.26 10.30 4.65
N LEU A 32 -4.85 9.75 3.52
CA LEU A 32 -3.98 8.58 3.43
C LEU A 32 -2.72 8.95 2.64
N ARG A 33 -1.56 8.52 3.13
CA ARG A 33 -0.28 8.65 2.42
C ARG A 33 0.59 7.43 2.63
N VAL A 34 1.54 7.24 1.72
CA VAL A 34 2.64 6.30 1.90
C VAL A 34 3.94 7.08 1.92
N VAL A 35 4.79 6.77 2.89
CA VAL A 35 6.10 7.41 3.06
C VAL A 35 7.16 6.35 3.17
N ALA A 36 8.34 6.58 2.59
CA ALA A 36 9.47 5.69 2.79
C ALA A 36 9.86 5.65 4.28
N GLN A 37 10.17 4.46 4.79
CA GLN A 37 10.79 4.30 6.11
C GLN A 37 12.27 4.66 5.99
N THR A 38 12.61 5.91 6.33
CA THR A 38 14.00 6.35 6.38
C THR A 38 14.65 5.93 7.69
N GLU A 39 15.46 4.87 7.65
CA GLU A 39 16.24 4.39 8.80
C GLU A 39 17.61 5.09 8.80
N THR A 40 17.68 6.28 9.41
CA THR A 40 18.93 7.06 9.64
C THR A 40 19.59 7.66 8.37
N ALA A 41 20.25 8.82 8.54
CA ALA A 41 20.78 9.66 7.46
C ALA A 41 22.04 9.08 6.80
N ASP A 42 21.88 8.02 5.99
CA ASP A 42 22.88 7.61 5.00
C ASP A 42 22.42 8.03 3.60
N VAL A 43 23.29 8.76 2.89
CA VAL A 43 23.04 9.20 1.52
C VAL A 43 23.19 7.99 0.59
N VAL A 44 22.07 7.40 0.19
CA VAL A 44 22.05 6.31 -0.80
C VAL A 44 21.89 6.91 -2.20
N VAL A 45 22.94 6.83 -3.02
CA VAL A 45 22.88 7.16 -4.44
C VAL A 45 22.42 5.92 -5.21
N ARG A 46 21.20 5.94 -5.75
CA ARG A 46 20.66 4.90 -6.62
C ARG A 46 20.75 5.32 -8.09
N THR A 47 21.18 4.41 -8.95
CA THR A 47 21.27 4.62 -10.41
C THR A 47 20.14 3.95 -11.21
N GLN A 48 19.23 3.25 -10.52
CA GLN A 48 18.01 2.72 -11.12
C GLN A 48 16.83 3.65 -10.84
N PRO A 49 15.89 3.83 -11.78
CA PRO A 49 14.66 4.53 -11.50
C PRO A 49 13.93 3.72 -10.42
N VAL A 50 13.88 4.24 -9.19
CA VAL A 50 12.92 3.76 -8.20
C VAL A 50 11.56 4.09 -8.81
N GLN A 51 10.80 3.07 -9.15
CA GLN A 51 9.39 3.23 -9.51
C GLN A 51 8.67 3.58 -8.20
N GLU A 52 8.82 4.83 -7.75
CA GLU A 52 8.11 5.37 -6.60
C GLU A 52 6.63 5.29 -6.96
N HIS A 53 5.96 4.27 -6.44
CA HIS A 53 4.51 4.26 -6.33
C HIS A 53 4.16 5.25 -5.23
N ASP A 54 4.44 6.52 -5.49
CA ASP A 54 4.12 7.61 -4.58
C ASP A 54 2.60 7.71 -4.60
N LEU A 55 1.98 7.14 -3.56
CA LEU A 55 0.59 7.37 -3.26
C LEU A 55 0.48 8.84 -2.90
N GLU A 56 0.19 9.68 -3.93
CA GLU A 56 -0.22 11.06 -3.75
C GLU A 56 -1.31 11.09 -2.67
N ILE A 57 -1.20 12.04 -1.73
CA ILE A 57 -2.05 12.08 -0.53
C ILE A 57 -3.52 11.99 -0.96
N GLN A 58 -4.16 10.87 -0.62
CA GLN A 58 -5.56 10.65 -0.96
C GLN A 58 -6.42 11.28 0.13
N LYS A 59 -7.28 12.22 -0.27
CA LYS A 59 -8.22 12.89 0.62
C LYS A 59 -9.64 12.42 0.33
N VAL A 60 -10.31 11.89 1.35
CA VAL A 60 -11.70 11.43 1.27
C VAL A 60 -12.53 12.13 2.34
N PHE A 61 -13.71 12.61 1.94
CA PHE A 61 -14.70 13.15 2.86
C PHE A 61 -15.72 12.06 3.18
N VAL A 62 -15.93 11.80 4.46
CA VAL A 62 -16.80 10.72 4.95
C VAL A 62 -17.67 11.22 6.08
N MET A 63 -18.96 10.88 6.07
CA MET A 63 -19.84 11.20 7.19
C MET A 63 -19.50 10.29 8.37
N ASN A 64 -19.38 10.84 9.57
CA ASN A 64 -19.09 10.06 10.78
C ASN A 64 -20.15 8.96 11.00
N GLY A 65 -19.70 7.72 11.08
CA GLY A 65 -20.52 6.52 11.15
C GLY A 65 -20.75 5.84 9.79
N GLU A 66 -20.51 6.51 8.67
CA GLU A 66 -20.78 6.00 7.32
C GLU A 66 -19.50 5.53 6.60
N ARG A 67 -19.71 4.78 5.51
CA ARG A 67 -18.63 4.31 4.63
C ARG A 67 -18.53 5.19 3.38
N ALA A 68 -17.32 5.60 3.03
CA ALA A 68 -17.00 6.24 1.75
C ALA A 68 -16.07 5.32 0.94
N GLN A 69 -16.16 5.41 -0.38
CA GLN A 69 -15.29 4.66 -1.30
C GLN A 69 -14.89 5.52 -2.50
N VAL A 70 -13.62 5.46 -2.87
CA VAL A 70 -13.06 6.09 -4.07
C VAL A 70 -12.24 5.05 -4.84
N LYS A 71 -12.38 5.04 -6.16
CA LYS A 71 -11.60 4.20 -7.07
C LYS A 71 -11.11 5.06 -8.23
N LEU A 72 -9.80 5.09 -8.43
CA LEU A 72 -9.11 5.82 -9.48
C LEU A 72 -8.38 4.81 -10.35
N ASN A 73 -8.78 4.67 -11.61
CA ASN A 73 -8.13 3.79 -12.58
C ASN A 73 -7.57 4.62 -13.72
N ARG A 74 -6.38 4.27 -14.20
CA ARG A 74 -5.72 4.88 -15.35
C ARG A 74 -5.16 3.75 -16.23
N SER A 75 -5.48 3.79 -17.52
CA SER A 75 -4.87 2.89 -18.50
C SER A 75 -3.64 3.58 -19.08
N MET A 76 -2.47 2.95 -19.00
CA MET A 76 -1.22 3.49 -19.52
C MET A 76 -0.62 2.57 -20.60
N PRO A 77 -0.07 3.11 -21.68
CA PRO A 77 0.62 2.31 -22.68
C PRO A 77 2.01 1.93 -22.17
N LEU A 78 2.30 0.64 -22.10
CA LEU A 78 3.65 0.13 -21.91
C LEU A 78 4.25 -0.32 -23.23
N GLN A 79 5.45 0.16 -23.50
CA GLN A 79 6.26 -0.32 -24.62
C GLN A 79 7.25 -1.37 -24.12
N TRP A 80 7.28 -2.54 -24.76
CA TRP A 80 8.22 -3.62 -24.43
C TRP A 80 8.96 -4.08 -25.68
N VAL A 81 10.18 -4.57 -25.47
CA VAL A 81 11.08 -5.01 -26.54
C VAL A 81 11.49 -6.46 -26.28
N LYS A 82 11.27 -7.33 -27.26
CA LYS A 82 11.67 -8.74 -27.22
C LYS A 82 12.68 -9.03 -28.30
N THR A 83 13.79 -9.65 -27.93
CA THR A 83 14.76 -10.17 -28.91
C THR A 83 14.32 -11.55 -29.37
N ALA A 84 14.13 -11.72 -30.67
CA ALA A 84 13.82 -12.99 -31.31
C ALA A 84 15.06 -13.48 -32.06
N VAL A 85 15.51 -14.70 -31.77
CA VAL A 85 16.51 -15.39 -32.61
C VAL A 85 15.74 -16.26 -33.59
N SER A 86 15.63 -15.79 -34.83
CA SER A 86 15.01 -16.57 -35.91
C SER A 86 16.07 -17.51 -36.49
N ARG A 87 15.83 -18.82 -36.36
CA ARG A 87 16.60 -19.84 -37.06
C ARG A 87 15.90 -20.12 -38.38
N THR A 88 16.39 -19.53 -39.46
CA THR A 88 15.94 -19.88 -40.80
C THR A 88 16.60 -21.20 -41.19
N SER A 89 15.81 -22.27 -41.26
CA SER A 89 16.25 -23.55 -41.82
C SER A 89 16.49 -23.36 -43.32
N SER A 90 17.75 -23.42 -43.75
CA SER A 90 18.15 -23.37 -45.15
C SER A 90 17.63 -24.59 -45.91
N SER A 91 16.91 -24.39 -47.01
CA SER A 91 16.64 -25.45 -47.97
C SER A 91 17.91 -25.77 -48.75
N THR A 92 18.29 -27.04 -48.73
CA THR A 92 19.39 -27.61 -49.51
C THR A 92 19.18 -27.36 -51.01
N THR A 93 20.01 -26.50 -51.60
CA THR A 93 20.28 -26.56 -53.05
C THR A 93 21.38 -27.59 -53.28
N ALA A 94 21.23 -28.37 -54.34
CA ALA A 94 22.13 -29.46 -54.71
C ALA A 94 23.52 -28.93 -55.12
N ALA A 95 24.39 -28.62 -54.14
CA ALA A 95 25.85 -28.62 -54.20
C ALA A 95 26.42 -28.06 -52.87
N GLY A 96 26.51 -28.91 -51.85
CA GLY A 96 27.64 -28.93 -50.90
C GLY A 96 27.84 -27.84 -49.86
N ASP A 97 27.21 -26.66 -49.90
CA ASP A 97 27.52 -25.58 -48.93
C ASP A 97 26.29 -25.20 -48.07
N VAL A 98 26.31 -25.59 -46.80
CA VAL A 98 25.24 -25.32 -45.83
C VAL A 98 25.64 -24.11 -44.99
N SER A 99 25.19 -22.93 -45.39
CA SER A 99 25.29 -21.72 -44.56
C SER A 99 23.98 -21.49 -43.81
N SER A 100 23.96 -21.80 -42.51
CA SER A 100 22.83 -21.45 -41.65
C SER A 100 22.87 -19.95 -41.34
N ALA A 101 22.02 -19.16 -41.99
CA ALA A 101 21.85 -17.74 -41.66
C ALA A 101 20.99 -17.62 -40.38
N GLN A 102 21.62 -17.22 -39.28
CA GLN A 102 20.94 -16.98 -38.01
C GLN A 102 20.56 -15.50 -37.92
N GLY A 103 19.29 -15.18 -38.13
CA GLY A 103 18.77 -13.81 -38.07
C GLY A 103 18.43 -13.42 -36.63
N LYS A 104 19.00 -12.32 -36.13
CA LYS A 104 18.55 -11.68 -34.88
C LYS A 104 17.52 -10.60 -35.22
N GLY A 105 16.29 -10.77 -34.76
CA GLY A 105 15.21 -9.80 -34.87
C GLY A 105 14.89 -9.14 -33.53
N VAL A 106 14.39 -7.91 -33.57
CA VAL A 106 13.88 -7.19 -32.40
C VAL A 106 12.40 -6.92 -32.67
N GLU A 107 11.53 -7.41 -31.80
CA GLU A 107 10.09 -7.13 -31.81
C GLU A 107 9.80 -6.05 -30.77
N ASN A 108 9.15 -4.97 -31.18
CA ASN A 108 8.70 -3.90 -30.31
C ASN A 108 7.17 -3.85 -30.36
N ALA A 109 6.53 -3.89 -29.19
CA ALA A 109 5.08 -3.88 -29.09
C ALA A 109 4.61 -2.98 -27.94
N ILE A 110 3.43 -2.39 -28.12
CA ILE A 110 2.73 -1.59 -27.12
C ILE A 110 1.61 -2.46 -26.54
N THR A 111 1.51 -2.50 -25.22
CA THR A 111 0.39 -3.11 -24.52
C THR A 111 -0.20 -2.15 -23.51
N TRP A 112 -1.51 -2.15 -23.37
CA TRP A 112 -2.20 -1.32 -22.39
C TRP A 112 -2.23 -2.05 -21.05
N VAL A 113 -1.82 -1.36 -20.00
CA VAL A 113 -1.93 -1.86 -18.63
C VAL A 113 -2.77 -0.92 -17.80
N ASP A 114 -3.64 -1.50 -16.99
CA ASP A 114 -4.44 -0.74 -16.04
C ASP A 114 -3.67 -0.64 -14.72
N ALA A 115 -3.44 0.59 -14.29
CA ALA A 115 -3.02 0.92 -12.95
C ALA A 115 -4.21 1.55 -12.20
N GLY A 116 -4.40 1.17 -10.96
CA GLY A 116 -5.56 1.62 -10.20
C GLY A 116 -5.29 1.71 -8.71
N GLN A 117 -6.03 2.58 -8.04
CA GLN A 117 -6.02 2.73 -6.60
C GLN A 117 -7.46 2.82 -6.11
N GLY A 118 -7.80 2.00 -5.12
CA GLY A 118 -9.07 2.00 -4.43
C GLY A 118 -8.85 2.26 -2.95
N LEU A 119 -9.70 3.10 -2.37
CA LEU A 119 -9.74 3.37 -0.93
C LEU A 119 -11.19 3.32 -0.49
N ALA A 120 -11.50 2.45 0.47
CA ALA A 120 -12.75 2.47 1.21
C ALA A 120 -12.46 2.74 2.68
N VAL A 121 -13.25 3.63 3.29
CA VAL A 121 -13.05 4.03 4.68
C VAL A 121 -14.37 4.22 5.39
N GLN A 122 -14.44 3.78 6.65
CA GLN A 122 -15.50 4.13 7.59
C GLN A 122 -14.86 4.68 8.84
N VAL A 123 -15.36 5.82 9.32
CA VAL A 123 -14.84 6.49 10.50
C VAL A 123 -15.93 6.57 11.56
N ARG A 124 -15.61 6.20 12.80
CA ARG A 124 -16.48 6.34 13.96
C ARG A 124 -15.76 7.13 15.03
N TRP A 125 -16.23 8.34 15.26
CA TRP A 125 -15.65 9.25 16.25
C TRP A 125 -16.72 9.68 17.26
N PRO A 126 -16.51 9.42 18.56
CA PRO A 126 -17.50 9.74 19.60
C PRO A 126 -17.55 11.24 19.96
N GLY A 127 -16.62 12.06 19.44
CA GLY A 127 -16.54 13.49 19.71
C GLY A 127 -15.37 13.89 20.61
N GLY A 128 -15.10 15.20 20.67
CA GLY A 128 -14.09 15.78 21.56
C GLY A 128 -12.64 15.35 21.20
N LYS A 129 -11.84 15.02 22.21
CA LYS A 129 -10.44 14.58 22.02
C LYS A 129 -10.28 13.06 21.91
N GLN A 130 -11.39 12.34 21.85
CA GLN A 130 -11.37 10.89 21.76
C GLN A 130 -10.81 10.46 20.40
N PRO A 131 -10.05 9.35 20.34
CA PRO A 131 -9.57 8.81 19.08
C PRO A 131 -10.75 8.37 18.20
N ALA A 132 -10.58 8.48 16.89
CA ALA A 132 -11.53 7.95 15.92
C ALA A 132 -11.18 6.48 15.62
N VAL A 133 -12.18 5.60 15.62
CA VAL A 133 -12.03 4.24 15.11
C VAL A 133 -12.22 4.29 13.60
N VAL A 134 -11.21 3.86 12.86
CA VAL A 134 -11.19 3.87 11.41
C VAL A 134 -11.07 2.46 10.89
N GLU A 135 -12.03 2.03 10.08
CA GLU A 135 -11.91 0.85 9.22
C GLU A 135 -11.48 1.33 7.84
N VAL A 136 -10.38 0.78 7.32
CA VAL A 136 -9.81 1.18 6.03
C VAL A 136 -9.46 -0.05 5.21
N GLU A 137 -9.83 0.00 3.94
CA GLU A 137 -9.47 -0.97 2.91
C GLU A 137 -8.80 -0.23 1.76
N VAL A 138 -7.62 -0.69 1.36
CA VAL A 138 -6.87 -0.12 0.25
C VAL A 138 -6.57 -1.22 -0.75
N ASP A 139 -6.83 -0.92 -2.02
CA ASP A 139 -6.54 -1.72 -3.18
C ASP A 139 -5.58 -0.93 -4.07
N THR A 140 -4.46 -1.53 -4.48
CA THR A 140 -3.59 -0.95 -5.52
C THR A 140 -3.31 -1.98 -6.60
N THR A 141 -3.32 -1.52 -7.84
CA THR A 141 -2.91 -2.27 -9.02
C THR A 141 -1.85 -1.46 -9.73
N ALA A 142 -0.70 -2.09 -9.95
CA ALA A 142 0.47 -1.49 -10.55
C ALA A 142 0.93 -2.30 -11.76
N ALA A 143 1.56 -1.62 -12.70
CA ALA A 143 2.24 -2.27 -13.81
C ALA A 143 3.67 -2.61 -13.39
N GLU A 144 4.06 -3.86 -13.55
CA GLU A 144 5.42 -4.33 -13.30
C GLU A 144 6.08 -4.77 -14.60
N THR A 145 7.34 -4.38 -14.77
CA THR A 145 8.21 -4.92 -15.82
C THR A 145 9.24 -5.80 -15.13
N PRO A 146 9.06 -7.12 -15.08
CA PRO A 146 10.00 -7.98 -14.37
C PRO A 146 11.36 -7.96 -15.07
N ALA A 147 12.44 -7.77 -14.31
CA ALA A 147 13.80 -7.87 -14.84
C ALA A 147 14.01 -9.27 -15.45
N GLY A 148 14.26 -9.30 -16.77
CA GLY A 148 14.51 -10.55 -17.50
C GLY A 148 13.28 -11.30 -18.03
N HIS A 149 12.06 -10.78 -17.85
CA HIS A 149 10.87 -11.31 -18.56
C HIS A 149 10.44 -10.37 -19.69
N PRO A 150 10.14 -10.91 -20.88
CA PRO A 150 9.83 -10.09 -22.06
C PRO A 150 8.42 -9.48 -22.07
N LEU A 151 7.55 -9.84 -21.12
CA LEU A 151 6.17 -9.35 -21.08
C LEU A 151 5.91 -8.60 -19.75
N PRO A 152 5.20 -7.46 -19.81
CA PRO A 152 4.76 -6.77 -18.59
C PRO A 152 3.69 -7.57 -17.87
N SER A 153 3.71 -7.53 -16.55
CA SER A 153 2.72 -8.16 -15.66
C SER A 153 2.04 -7.11 -14.80
N GLN A 154 0.86 -7.44 -14.27
CA GLN A 154 0.17 -6.58 -13.31
C GLN A 154 0.38 -7.14 -11.90
N ALA A 155 0.85 -6.28 -10.99
CA ALA A 155 0.88 -6.59 -9.57
C ALA A 155 -0.31 -5.94 -8.88
N ARG A 156 -0.89 -6.68 -7.92
CA ARG A 156 -2.00 -6.19 -7.11
C ARG A 156 -1.68 -6.35 -5.64
N SER A 157 -1.91 -5.29 -4.88
CA SER A 157 -1.82 -5.29 -3.42
C SER A 157 -3.17 -4.90 -2.81
N ARG A 158 -3.53 -5.55 -1.72
CA ARG A 158 -4.74 -5.26 -0.96
C ARG A 158 -4.44 -5.40 0.53
N PHE A 159 -4.88 -4.43 1.32
CA PHE A 159 -4.91 -4.58 2.77
C PHE A 159 -6.19 -3.98 3.35
N ALA A 160 -6.61 -4.53 4.48
CA ALA A 160 -7.74 -4.02 5.26
C ALA A 160 -7.35 -4.03 6.74
N THR A 161 -7.64 -2.95 7.46
CA THR A 161 -7.33 -2.82 8.87
C THR A 161 -8.32 -1.92 9.60
N THR A 162 -8.45 -2.14 10.90
CA THR A 162 -9.25 -1.31 11.80
C THR A 162 -8.36 -0.79 12.92
N VAL A 163 -8.27 0.52 13.05
CA VAL A 163 -7.33 1.19 13.97
C VAL A 163 -8.00 2.35 14.71
N ALA A 164 -7.59 2.57 15.96
CA ALA A 164 -7.94 3.79 16.69
C ALA A 164 -6.87 4.86 16.43
N VAL A 165 -7.27 5.99 15.86
CA VAL A 165 -6.37 7.05 15.39
C VAL A 165 -6.62 8.34 16.18
N PRO A 166 -5.59 8.98 16.76
CA PRO A 166 -5.71 10.31 17.33
C PRO A 166 -6.12 11.33 16.25
N MET A 167 -7.04 12.22 16.61
CA MET A 167 -7.52 13.26 15.72
C MET A 167 -6.41 14.26 15.37
N GLY A 168 -6.28 14.62 14.09
CA GLY A 168 -5.31 15.63 13.63
C GLY A 168 -3.88 15.13 13.39
N GLU A 169 -3.58 13.88 13.75
CA GLU A 169 -2.22 13.34 13.72
C GLU A 169 -2.07 12.23 12.67
N TRP A 170 -0.85 12.07 12.14
CA TRP A 170 -0.52 10.96 11.26
C TRP A 170 -0.21 9.72 12.09
N SER A 171 -0.95 8.63 11.84
CA SER A 171 -0.74 7.33 12.47
C SER A 171 -0.38 6.28 11.44
N THR A 172 0.62 5.45 11.74
CA THR A 172 1.03 4.35 10.85
C THR A 172 0.10 3.16 11.05
N ILE A 173 -0.48 2.65 9.97
CA ILE A 173 -1.50 1.58 9.98
C ILE A 173 -1.02 0.29 9.33
N ALA A 174 0.00 0.39 8.46
CA ALA A 174 0.63 -0.75 7.83
C ALA A 174 2.08 -0.39 7.46
N VAL A 175 2.91 -1.42 7.33
CA VAL A 175 4.26 -1.33 6.79
C VAL A 175 4.35 -2.31 5.63
N THR A 176 4.75 -1.83 4.46
CA THR A 176 4.95 -2.62 3.24
C THR A 176 6.43 -2.68 2.90
N GLY A 177 6.85 -3.64 2.07
CA GLY A 177 8.25 -3.83 1.70
C GLY A 177 9.01 -4.81 2.60
N ARG A 178 10.24 -5.16 2.21
CA ARG A 178 11.11 -6.08 2.94
C ARG A 178 12.15 -5.26 3.68
N ARG A 179 12.28 -5.44 5.00
CA ARG A 179 13.38 -4.81 5.76
C ARG A 179 14.70 -5.26 5.17
N ALA A 180 15.49 -4.31 4.65
CA ALA A 180 16.85 -4.58 4.18
C ALA A 180 17.65 -5.17 5.36
N ALA A 181 18.37 -6.27 5.12
CA ALA A 181 19.29 -6.77 6.12
C ALA A 181 20.37 -5.70 6.38
N PRO A 182 20.78 -5.46 7.64
CA PRO A 182 21.81 -4.47 7.94
C PRO A 182 23.10 -4.82 7.19
N ALA A 183 23.67 -3.84 6.49
CA ALA A 183 24.94 -4.02 5.78
C ALA A 183 26.03 -4.39 6.78
N GLN A 184 26.76 -5.49 6.53
CA GLN A 184 27.92 -5.84 7.35
C GLN A 184 29.01 -4.76 7.18
N PRO A 185 29.60 -4.24 8.28
CA PRO A 185 30.74 -3.33 8.20
C PRO A 185 31.87 -3.93 7.36
N GLY A 186 32.37 -3.17 6.37
CA GLY A 186 33.48 -3.59 5.51
C GLY A 186 33.10 -4.43 4.27
N VAL A 187 31.81 -4.69 4.02
CA VAL A 187 31.35 -5.38 2.81
C VAL A 187 30.60 -4.40 1.91
N TYR A 188 31.25 -4.01 0.80
CA TYR A 188 30.61 -3.24 -0.26
C TYR A 188 29.91 -4.22 -1.22
N SER A 189 28.60 -4.40 -1.05
CA SER A 189 27.77 -5.24 -1.93
C SER A 189 26.76 -4.37 -2.68
N THR A 190 26.64 -4.59 -3.99
CA THR A 190 25.59 -4.00 -4.82
C THR A 190 24.22 -4.66 -4.60
N ARG A 191 24.15 -5.82 -3.92
CA ARG A 191 22.87 -6.52 -3.61
C ARG A 191 22.08 -5.87 -2.48
N THR A 192 22.74 -5.13 -1.59
CA THR A 192 22.07 -4.44 -0.48
C THR A 192 21.18 -3.28 -0.95
N VAL A 193 21.38 -2.81 -2.19
CA VAL A 193 20.65 -1.68 -2.78
C VAL A 193 19.32 -2.11 -3.42
N GLU A 194 19.17 -3.41 -3.75
CA GLU A 194 17.94 -4.02 -4.27
C GLU A 194 16.86 -4.28 -3.21
N ALA A 195 17.16 -4.06 -1.93
CA ALA A 195 16.16 -4.17 -0.89
C ALA A 195 15.17 -3.01 -1.03
N ASP A 196 13.97 -3.35 -1.50
CA ASP A 196 12.82 -2.46 -1.58
C ASP A 196 12.61 -1.82 -0.19
N ALA A 197 12.84 -0.50 -0.10
CA ALA A 197 12.81 0.19 1.18
C ALA A 197 11.42 0.02 1.80
N ALA A 198 11.37 -0.36 3.08
CA ALA A 198 10.10 -0.50 3.77
C ALA A 198 9.32 0.83 3.65
N GLN A 199 8.03 0.77 3.36
CA GLN A 199 7.17 1.94 3.25
C GLN A 199 6.14 1.91 4.38
N LEU A 200 5.84 3.06 4.94
CA LEU A 200 4.86 3.25 6.00
C LEU A 200 3.58 3.77 5.38
N VAL A 201 2.49 3.05 5.58
CA VAL A 201 1.16 3.54 5.25
C VAL A 201 0.63 4.31 6.45
N GLN A 202 0.30 5.58 6.24
CA GLN A 202 -0.14 6.48 7.30
C GLN A 202 -1.51 7.06 7.00
N ILE A 203 -2.29 7.22 8.04
CA ILE A 203 -3.63 7.81 8.00
C ILE A 203 -3.72 8.99 8.96
N ARG A 204 -4.52 9.98 8.59
CA ARG A 204 -4.91 11.09 9.46
C ARG A 204 -6.40 11.34 9.33
N VAL A 205 -7.05 11.59 10.45
CA VAL A 205 -8.47 11.95 10.50
C VAL A 205 -8.60 13.37 11.04
N LEU A 206 -9.30 14.22 10.29
CA LEU A 206 -9.63 15.59 10.67
C LEU A 206 -11.12 15.70 10.97
N ALA A 207 -11.43 16.39 12.06
CA ALA A 207 -12.79 16.85 12.34
C ALA A 207 -13.19 17.94 11.33
N PRO A 208 -14.49 18.22 11.15
CA PRO A 208 -14.96 19.33 10.33
C PRO A 208 -14.37 20.68 10.73
#